data_AF-A0A0D1XEW0-F1
#
_entry.id   AF-A0A0D1XEW0-F1
#
_cell.length_a   1.000
_cell.length_b   1.000
_cell.length_c   1.000
_cell.angle_alpha   90.00
_cell.angle_beta   90.00
_cell.angle_gamma   90.00
#
_symmetry.space_group_name_H-M   'P 1'
#
loop_
_entity.id
_entity.type
_entity.pdbx_description
1 polymer ?
#
loop_
_entity_poly.entity_id
_entity_poly.type
_entity_poly.pdbx_seq_one_letter_code
_entity_poly.pdbx_strand_id
1 'polypeptide(L)'
;MRCRGRRRNLELLNNEINKIREYITLELCTINELDEAQIGYGIDPEGNSLIKGEALWDENWIVIGHETMCGDPIIADVTEAGYSISKLMHDMGNWEGGSYLAQSMLEFLDHLCCINMFIQQNGTNIRKRDVENLVKTISKKDTYADNSSWKSLLQPLFTIAKEYENTMKVKIADMLGQGMKISTVSERVNLSKKEVYEYMKTLRGYS
;
A
#
# COMPACT_ATOMS: atom_id res chain seq x y z
N MET A 1 -15.72 0.73 -28.03
CA MET A 1 -14.60 1.58 -27.56
C MET A 1 -14.32 1.46 -26.05
N ARG A 2 -15.34 1.43 -25.18
CA ARG A 2 -15.19 1.31 -23.69
C ARG A 2 -14.42 0.06 -23.20
N CYS A 3 -14.57 -1.11 -23.82
CA CYS A 3 -13.87 -2.34 -23.36
C CYS A 3 -12.34 -2.31 -23.58
N ARG A 4 -11.84 -1.65 -24.65
CA ARG A 4 -10.39 -1.55 -24.90
C ARG A 4 -9.69 -0.65 -23.87
N GLY A 5 -10.33 0.42 -23.42
CA GLY A 5 -9.78 1.32 -22.40
C GLY A 5 -9.61 0.61 -21.05
N ARG A 6 -10.62 -0.16 -20.63
CA ARG A 6 -10.60 -0.90 -19.35
C ARG A 6 -9.48 -1.95 -19.29
N ARG A 7 -9.32 -2.74 -20.35
CA ARG A 7 -8.23 -3.73 -20.44
C ARG A 7 -6.86 -3.07 -20.33
N ARG A 8 -6.65 -1.97 -21.06
CA ARG A 8 -5.40 -1.21 -21.00
C ARG A 8 -5.10 -0.68 -19.59
N ASN A 9 -6.12 -0.20 -18.87
CA ASN A 9 -5.93 0.32 -17.52
C ASN A 9 -5.51 -0.79 -16.55
N LEU A 10 -6.13 -1.97 -16.61
CA LEU A 10 -5.74 -3.10 -15.76
C LEU A 10 -4.33 -3.62 -16.08
N GLU A 11 -3.95 -3.64 -17.36
CA GLU A 11 -2.57 -3.97 -17.78
C GLU A 11 -1.55 -2.96 -17.23
N LEU A 12 -1.88 -1.66 -17.23
CA LEU A 12 -1.03 -0.61 -16.65
C LEU A 12 -0.91 -0.76 -15.12
N LEU A 13 -2.02 -1.03 -14.43
CA LEU A 13 -2.01 -1.26 -12.98
C LEU A 13 -1.13 -2.46 -12.61
N ASN A 14 -1.29 -3.59 -13.30
CA ASN A 14 -0.46 -4.77 -13.11
C ASN A 14 1.03 -4.46 -13.33
N ASN A 15 1.36 -3.69 -14.37
CA ASN A 15 2.75 -3.29 -14.63
C ASN A 15 3.34 -2.46 -13.50
N GLU A 16 2.59 -1.54 -12.89
CA GLU A 16 3.09 -0.75 -11.76
C GLU A 16 3.17 -1.58 -10.48
N ILE A 17 2.17 -2.41 -10.16
CA ILE A 17 2.22 -3.30 -8.99
C ILE A 17 3.42 -4.22 -9.04
N ASN A 18 3.71 -4.82 -10.20
CA ASN A 18 4.85 -5.73 -10.34
C ASN A 18 6.19 -5.08 -9.99
N LYS A 19 6.34 -3.75 -10.18
CA LYS A 19 7.55 -3.01 -9.80
C LYS A 19 7.67 -2.80 -8.30
N ILE A 20 6.55 -2.82 -7.57
CA ILE A 20 6.50 -2.51 -6.14
C ILE A 20 6.03 -3.69 -5.28
N ARG A 21 5.89 -4.89 -5.85
CA ARG A 21 5.29 -6.06 -5.19
C ARG A 21 5.95 -6.48 -3.87
N GLU A 22 7.24 -6.19 -3.69
CA GLU A 22 7.99 -6.50 -2.46
C GLU A 22 7.73 -5.48 -1.34
N TYR A 23 7.05 -4.39 -1.67
CA TYR A 23 6.86 -3.20 -0.83
C TYR A 23 5.39 -2.99 -0.45
N ILE A 24 4.47 -3.79 -0.99
CA ILE A 24 3.03 -3.66 -0.81
C ILE A 24 2.38 -5.04 -0.66
N THR A 25 1.33 -5.17 0.17
CA THR A 25 0.54 -6.39 0.34
C THR A 25 -0.70 -6.36 -0.55
N LEU A 26 -0.48 -6.22 -1.85
CA LEU A 26 -1.55 -6.08 -2.84
C LEU A 26 -1.17 -6.83 -4.11
N GLU A 27 -2.07 -7.68 -4.58
CA GLU A 27 -1.97 -8.34 -5.87
C GLU A 27 -3.23 -8.07 -6.69
N LEU A 28 -3.04 -7.77 -7.97
CA LEU A 28 -4.14 -7.55 -8.91
C LEU A 28 -4.25 -8.73 -9.86
N CYS A 29 -5.48 -9.02 -10.25
CA CYS A 29 -5.78 -10.00 -11.28
C CYS A 29 -5.31 -9.49 -12.64
N THR A 30 -4.85 -10.42 -13.47
CA THR A 30 -4.78 -10.21 -14.91
C THR A 30 -6.18 -10.23 -15.52
N ILE A 31 -6.29 -9.78 -16.77
CA ILE A 31 -7.57 -9.78 -17.50
C ILE A 31 -8.20 -11.18 -17.62
N ASN A 32 -7.39 -12.24 -17.65
CA ASN A 32 -7.86 -13.62 -17.79
C ASN A 32 -8.31 -14.22 -16.46
N GLU A 33 -7.90 -13.64 -15.34
CA GLU A 33 -8.25 -14.11 -13.99
C GLU A 33 -9.49 -13.41 -13.43
N LEU A 34 -9.99 -12.35 -14.09
CA LEU A 34 -11.12 -11.57 -13.57
C LEU A 34 -12.37 -12.43 -13.35
N ASP A 35 -12.72 -13.30 -14.30
CA ASP A 35 -13.94 -14.13 -14.18
C ASP A 35 -13.82 -15.09 -12.99
N GLU A 36 -12.67 -15.74 -12.84
CA GLU A 36 -12.38 -16.64 -11.72
C GLU A 36 -12.33 -15.89 -10.38
N ALA A 37 -11.80 -14.67 -10.36
CA ALA A 37 -11.71 -13.84 -9.16
C ALA A 37 -13.07 -13.42 -8.60
N GLN A 38 -14.17 -13.55 -9.37
CA GLN A 38 -15.51 -13.28 -8.84
C GLN A 38 -16.08 -14.46 -8.03
N ILE A 39 -15.48 -15.65 -8.11
CA ILE A 39 -15.94 -16.86 -7.43
C ILE A 39 -15.78 -16.71 -5.91
N GLY A 40 -16.85 -17.00 -5.19
CA GLY A 40 -16.95 -16.79 -3.74
C GLY A 40 -17.48 -15.41 -3.34
N TYR A 41 -17.71 -14.53 -4.32
CA TYR A 41 -18.23 -13.18 -4.11
C TYR A 41 -19.56 -12.96 -4.85
N GLY A 42 -19.51 -12.54 -6.12
CA GLY A 42 -20.71 -12.32 -6.94
C GLY A 42 -21.27 -13.61 -7.54
N ILE A 43 -20.44 -14.66 -7.65
CA ILE A 43 -20.82 -15.98 -8.17
C ILE A 43 -20.31 -17.09 -7.27
N ASP A 44 -21.03 -18.20 -7.18
CA ASP A 44 -20.57 -19.42 -6.52
C ASP A 44 -19.71 -20.29 -7.47
N PRO A 45 -19.06 -21.36 -6.97
CA PRO A 45 -18.27 -22.25 -7.81
C PRO A 45 -19.05 -23.00 -8.91
N GLU A 46 -20.38 -23.04 -8.81
CA GLU A 46 -21.27 -23.63 -9.83
C GLU A 46 -21.72 -22.59 -10.88
N GLY A 47 -21.34 -21.32 -10.70
CA GLY A 47 -21.70 -20.21 -11.58
C GLY A 47 -23.04 -19.56 -11.24
N ASN A 48 -23.68 -19.92 -10.12
CA ASN A 48 -24.91 -19.27 -9.68
C ASN A 48 -24.59 -17.91 -9.05
N SER A 49 -25.47 -16.93 -9.26
CA SER A 49 -25.32 -15.61 -8.65
C SER A 49 -25.51 -15.68 -7.12
N LEU A 50 -24.58 -15.03 -6.41
CA LEU A 50 -24.62 -14.83 -4.96
C LEU A 50 -25.22 -13.47 -4.56
N ILE A 51 -25.62 -12.65 -5.53
CA ILE A 51 -26.21 -11.32 -5.33
C ILE A 51 -27.69 -11.48 -4.88
N LYS A 52 -28.03 -11.26 -3.60
CA LYS A 52 -29.42 -11.28 -3.07
C LYS A 52 -29.65 -10.29 -1.88
N GLY A 53 -30.83 -9.70 -1.72
CA GLY A 53 -31.20 -8.99 -0.48
C GLY A 53 -30.30 -7.80 -0.06
N GLU A 54 -30.34 -7.43 1.24
CA GLU A 54 -29.81 -6.13 1.74
C GLU A 54 -28.33 -6.14 2.19
N ALA A 55 -27.68 -7.30 2.29
CA ALA A 55 -26.27 -7.39 2.74
C ALA A 55 -25.38 -8.31 1.87
N LEU A 56 -25.75 -8.52 0.60
CA LEU A 56 -24.95 -9.30 -0.34
C LEU A 56 -24.21 -8.41 -1.33
N TRP A 57 -23.19 -9.01 -1.94
CA TRP A 57 -22.32 -8.44 -2.96
C TRP A 57 -23.09 -7.57 -3.97
N ASP A 58 -22.62 -6.34 -4.23
CA ASP A 58 -23.23 -5.47 -5.24
C ASP A 58 -22.88 -5.97 -6.65
N GLU A 59 -23.86 -6.02 -7.56
CA GLU A 59 -23.65 -6.46 -8.94
C GLU A 59 -22.69 -5.58 -9.73
N ASN A 60 -22.46 -4.35 -9.27
CA ASN A 60 -21.55 -3.39 -9.87
C ASN A 60 -20.12 -3.45 -9.28
N TRP A 61 -19.87 -4.30 -8.29
CA TRP A 61 -18.54 -4.52 -7.76
C TRP A 61 -17.84 -5.63 -8.52
N ILE A 62 -16.73 -5.26 -9.17
CA ILE A 62 -15.87 -6.20 -9.87
C ILE A 62 -14.61 -6.40 -9.04
N VAL A 63 -14.35 -7.64 -8.61
CA VAL A 63 -13.07 -7.99 -7.98
C VAL A 63 -11.96 -7.83 -9.00
N ILE A 64 -10.94 -7.04 -8.66
CA ILE A 64 -9.77 -6.80 -9.50
C ILE A 64 -8.46 -7.24 -8.84
N GLY A 65 -8.52 -7.77 -7.62
CA GLY A 65 -7.36 -8.21 -6.85
C GLY A 65 -7.71 -8.50 -5.40
N HIS A 66 -6.67 -8.65 -4.58
CA HIS A 66 -6.80 -8.92 -3.15
C HIS A 66 -5.61 -8.40 -2.34
N GLU A 67 -5.83 -8.13 -1.05
CA GLU A 67 -4.76 -7.93 -0.08
C GLU A 67 -4.16 -9.29 0.30
N THR A 68 -2.85 -9.44 0.13
CA THR A 68 -2.18 -10.75 0.28
C THR A 68 -2.05 -11.25 1.72
N MET A 69 -2.31 -10.40 2.72
CA MET A 69 -2.22 -10.79 4.14
C MET A 69 -3.49 -11.44 4.67
N CYS A 70 -4.66 -10.91 4.29
CA CYS A 70 -5.96 -11.36 4.82
C CYS A 70 -6.86 -11.97 3.74
N GLY A 71 -6.54 -11.80 2.45
CA GLY A 71 -7.39 -12.22 1.34
C GLY A 71 -8.56 -11.28 1.07
N ASP A 72 -8.57 -10.09 1.68
CA ASP A 72 -9.60 -9.08 1.48
C ASP A 72 -9.67 -8.68 0.00
N PRO A 73 -10.85 -8.71 -0.65
CA PRO A 73 -10.96 -8.37 -2.05
C PRO A 73 -10.75 -6.88 -2.30
N ILE A 74 -10.14 -6.59 -3.43
CA ILE A 74 -9.97 -5.25 -3.99
C ILE A 74 -10.94 -5.15 -5.14
N ILE A 75 -11.89 -4.22 -5.05
CA ILE A 75 -12.96 -4.06 -6.02
C ILE A 75 -12.82 -2.77 -6.80
N ALA A 76 -13.37 -2.78 -8.02
CA ALA A 76 -13.71 -1.60 -8.79
C ALA A 76 -15.23 -1.46 -8.84
N ASP A 77 -15.75 -0.32 -8.41
CA ASP A 77 -17.19 -0.01 -8.52
C ASP A 77 -17.49 0.60 -9.90
N VAL A 78 -18.28 -0.10 -10.71
CA VAL A 78 -18.58 0.34 -12.09
C VAL A 78 -19.71 1.37 -12.20
N THR A 79 -20.39 1.69 -11.10
CA THR A 79 -21.38 2.78 -11.07
C THR A 79 -20.70 4.15 -11.05
N GLU A 80 -19.50 4.23 -10.47
CA GLU A 80 -18.71 5.44 -10.37
C GLU A 80 -17.99 5.75 -11.70
N ALA A 81 -18.07 7.01 -12.15
CA ALA A 81 -17.58 7.42 -13.48
C ALA A 81 -16.08 7.12 -13.72
N GLY A 82 -15.30 7.07 -12.63
CA GLY A 82 -13.87 6.78 -12.62
C GLY A 82 -13.49 5.34 -12.27
N TYR A 83 -14.46 4.48 -11.94
CA TYR A 83 -14.22 3.18 -11.32
C TYR A 83 -13.48 3.33 -10.00
N SER A 84 -14.18 3.74 -8.94
CA SER A 84 -13.57 3.89 -7.61
C SER A 84 -13.03 2.54 -7.15
N ILE A 85 -11.91 2.57 -6.43
CA ILE A 85 -11.19 1.38 -5.98
C ILE A 85 -11.28 1.30 -4.48
N SER A 86 -11.73 0.16 -3.96
CA SER A 86 -11.92 -0.06 -2.53
C SER A 86 -11.39 -1.43 -2.12
N LYS A 87 -10.90 -1.51 -0.88
CA LYS A 87 -10.68 -2.78 -0.19
C LYS A 87 -11.92 -3.10 0.63
N LEU A 88 -12.59 -4.21 0.35
CA LEU A 88 -13.69 -4.65 1.18
C LEU A 88 -13.15 -5.59 2.25
N MET A 89 -13.56 -5.36 3.51
CA MET A 89 -13.31 -6.29 4.60
C MET A 89 -14.58 -7.09 4.82
N HIS A 90 -14.44 -8.40 5.02
CA HIS A 90 -15.59 -9.23 5.36
C HIS A 90 -15.70 -9.34 6.88
N ASP A 91 -16.63 -8.59 7.49
CA ASP A 91 -17.04 -8.83 8.87
C ASP A 91 -18.46 -9.42 8.94
N MET A 92 -18.60 -10.48 9.73
CA MET A 92 -19.88 -11.12 10.09
C MET A 92 -20.93 -11.31 8.98
N GLY A 93 -20.52 -11.55 7.73
CA GLY A 93 -21.43 -11.86 6.62
C GLY A 93 -22.00 -10.65 5.87
N ASN A 94 -21.57 -9.43 6.21
CA ASN A 94 -21.99 -8.21 5.52
C ASN A 94 -20.82 -7.57 4.78
N TRP A 95 -21.04 -7.18 3.54
CA TRP A 95 -20.10 -6.41 2.74
C TRP A 95 -20.45 -4.91 2.83
N GLU A 96 -20.35 -4.30 4.01
CA GLU A 96 -20.57 -2.86 4.18
C GLU A 96 -19.27 -2.12 4.47
N GLY A 97 -19.13 -0.90 3.96
CA GLY A 97 -18.17 0.07 4.47
C GLY A 97 -16.69 -0.23 4.21
N GLY A 98 -16.37 -0.94 3.11
CA GLY A 98 -15.00 -1.10 2.66
C GLY A 98 -14.25 0.24 2.57
N SER A 99 -12.93 0.19 2.73
CA SER A 99 -12.11 1.40 2.72
C SER A 99 -11.70 1.76 1.30
N TYR A 100 -11.99 3.00 0.91
CA TYR A 100 -11.57 3.55 -0.36
C TYR A 100 -10.04 3.65 -0.45
N LEU A 101 -9.49 3.12 -1.55
CA LEU A 101 -8.09 3.22 -1.90
C LEU A 101 -7.85 4.33 -2.93
N ALA A 102 -8.81 4.55 -3.83
CA ALA A 102 -8.79 5.67 -4.76
C ALA A 102 -10.20 6.01 -5.29
N GLN A 103 -10.41 7.28 -5.66
CA GLN A 103 -11.66 7.73 -6.30
C GLN A 103 -11.83 7.22 -7.73
N SER A 104 -10.75 6.78 -8.38
CA SER A 104 -10.79 6.24 -9.74
C SER A 104 -9.61 5.31 -10.02
N MET A 105 -9.71 4.49 -11.07
CA MET A 105 -8.60 3.68 -11.57
C MET A 105 -7.35 4.50 -11.94
N LEU A 106 -7.54 5.74 -12.44
CA LEU A 106 -6.40 6.59 -12.82
C LEU A 106 -5.67 7.12 -11.59
N GLU A 107 -6.41 7.55 -10.58
CA GLU A 107 -5.82 7.98 -9.30
C GLU A 107 -5.13 6.81 -8.60
N PHE A 108 -5.72 5.61 -8.67
CA PHE A 108 -5.08 4.41 -8.17
C PHE A 108 -3.74 4.14 -8.86
N LEU A 109 -3.70 4.24 -10.19
CA LEU A 109 -2.46 4.13 -10.97
C LEU A 109 -1.44 5.20 -10.56
N ASP A 110 -1.87 6.44 -10.36
CA ASP A 110 -1.00 7.54 -9.95
C ASP A 110 -0.44 7.33 -8.54
N HIS A 111 -1.21 6.74 -7.62
CA HIS A 111 -0.74 6.33 -6.30
C HIS A 111 0.35 5.26 -6.40
N LEU A 112 0.13 4.22 -7.21
CA LEU A 112 1.13 3.17 -7.45
C LEU A 112 2.41 3.74 -8.08
N CYS A 113 2.28 4.65 -9.04
CA CYS A 113 3.41 5.38 -9.62
C CYS A 113 4.16 6.21 -8.57
N CYS A 114 3.43 6.91 -7.68
CA CYS A 114 4.04 7.68 -6.60
C CYS A 114 4.84 6.79 -5.64
N ILE A 115 4.32 5.60 -5.30
CA ILE A 115 5.01 4.63 -4.45
C ILE A 115 6.27 4.12 -5.15
N ASN A 116 6.18 3.75 -6.43
CA ASN A 116 7.32 3.30 -7.22
C ASN A 116 8.41 4.39 -7.27
N MET A 117 8.05 5.64 -7.59
CA MET A 117 9.00 6.76 -7.60
C MET A 117 9.66 6.96 -6.23
N PHE A 118 8.90 6.86 -5.14
CA PHE A 118 9.43 6.94 -3.79
C PHE A 118 10.46 5.83 -3.52
N ILE A 119 10.17 4.60 -3.90
CA ILE A 119 11.09 3.45 -3.75
C ILE A 119 12.37 3.68 -4.55
N GLN A 120 12.26 4.09 -5.82
CA GLN A 120 13.44 4.36 -6.67
C GLN A 120 14.35 5.46 -6.12
N GLN A 121 13.77 6.49 -5.47
CA GLN A 121 14.53 7.60 -4.91
C GLN A 121 15.24 7.24 -3.60
N ASN A 122 14.65 6.36 -2.79
CA ASN A 122 15.14 6.09 -1.44
C ASN A 122 15.88 4.74 -1.32
N GLY A 123 15.65 3.80 -2.24
CA GLY A 123 16.13 2.43 -2.13
C GLY A 123 15.69 1.80 -0.81
N THR A 124 16.62 1.25 -0.05
CA THR A 124 16.36 0.71 1.31
C THR A 124 16.60 1.72 2.43
N ASN A 125 17.01 2.96 2.13
CA ASN A 125 17.32 3.99 3.13
C ASN A 125 16.07 4.75 3.58
N ILE A 126 15.01 4.01 3.90
CA ILE A 126 13.69 4.53 4.21
C ILE A 126 13.50 4.59 5.72
N ARG A 127 12.93 5.68 6.24
CA ARG A 127 12.50 5.74 7.65
C ARG A 127 11.00 5.67 7.76
N LYS A 128 10.52 5.33 8.97
CA LYS A 128 9.09 5.24 9.25
C LYS A 128 8.37 6.53 8.90
N ARG A 129 8.96 7.67 9.26
CA ARG A 129 8.41 9.00 8.94
C ARG A 129 8.30 9.29 7.45
N ASP A 130 9.17 8.69 6.64
CA ASP A 130 9.19 8.91 5.19
C ASP A 130 8.03 8.13 4.53
N VAL A 131 7.76 6.90 4.99
CA VAL A 131 6.57 6.12 4.60
C VAL A 131 5.28 6.79 5.08
N GLU A 132 5.25 7.33 6.31
CA GLU A 132 4.09 8.09 6.80
C GLU A 132 3.79 9.34 5.95
N ASN A 133 4.84 10.02 5.47
CA ASN A 133 4.68 11.17 4.59
C ASN A 133 4.22 10.76 3.19
N LEU A 134 4.65 9.60 2.68
CA LEU A 134 4.14 9.03 1.43
C LEU A 134 2.63 8.78 1.52
N VAL A 135 2.16 8.10 2.59
CA VAL A 135 0.73 7.85 2.81
C VAL A 135 -0.05 9.17 2.87
N LYS A 136 0.42 10.15 3.66
CA LYS A 136 -0.22 11.48 3.72
C LYS A 136 -0.25 12.18 2.36
N THR A 137 0.75 11.97 1.52
CA THR A 137 0.81 12.55 0.18
C THR A 137 -0.26 11.94 -0.72
N ILE A 138 -0.45 10.62 -0.65
CA ILE A 138 -1.52 9.90 -1.36
C ILE A 138 -2.89 10.44 -0.91
N SER A 139 -3.20 10.40 0.39
CA SER A 139 -4.49 10.86 0.91
C SER A 139 -4.75 12.36 0.76
N LYS A 140 -3.72 13.18 0.53
CA LYS A 140 -3.88 14.61 0.23
C LYS A 140 -4.22 14.84 -1.25
N LYS A 141 -3.70 14.00 -2.15
CA LYS A 141 -3.99 14.09 -3.59
C LYS A 141 -5.38 13.55 -3.91
N ASP A 142 -5.77 12.47 -3.23
CA ASP A 142 -7.07 11.84 -3.38
C ASP A 142 -7.75 11.73 -2.02
N THR A 143 -8.84 12.48 -1.83
CA THR A 143 -9.57 12.52 -0.56
C THR A 143 -10.34 11.22 -0.27
N TYR A 144 -10.52 10.35 -1.26
CA TYR A 144 -11.06 9.02 -1.06
C TYR A 144 -10.01 8.06 -0.48
N ALA A 145 -8.72 8.29 -0.74
CA ALA A 145 -7.67 7.39 -0.32
C ALA A 145 -7.50 7.35 1.21
N ASP A 146 -8.03 6.30 1.84
CA ASP A 146 -8.00 6.14 3.29
C ASP A 146 -6.57 5.90 3.80
N ASN A 147 -6.15 6.73 4.77
CA ASN A 147 -4.82 6.67 5.36
C ASN A 147 -4.55 5.33 6.05
N SER A 148 -5.55 4.74 6.71
CA SER A 148 -5.36 3.51 7.48
C SER A 148 -5.15 2.31 6.56
N SER A 149 -5.89 2.27 5.46
CA SER A 149 -5.84 1.22 4.46
C SER A 149 -4.53 1.27 3.67
N TRP A 150 -4.09 2.46 3.25
CA TRP A 150 -2.77 2.60 2.64
C TRP A 150 -1.62 2.25 3.59
N LYS A 151 -1.76 2.50 4.90
CA LYS A 151 -0.78 2.01 5.89
C LYS A 151 -0.75 0.49 5.98
N SER A 152 -1.92 -0.16 5.94
CA SER A 152 -2.03 -1.63 5.91
C SER A 152 -1.35 -2.19 4.68
N LEU A 153 -1.69 -1.68 3.49
CA LEU A 153 -1.11 -2.15 2.24
C LEU A 153 0.41 -1.93 2.18
N LEU A 154 0.93 -0.84 2.75
CA LEU A 154 2.37 -0.54 2.76
C LEU A 154 3.10 -1.08 4.00
N GLN A 155 2.54 -2.07 4.70
CA GLN A 155 3.21 -2.70 5.85
C GLN A 155 4.63 -3.19 5.51
N PRO A 156 4.90 -3.82 4.34
CA PRO A 156 6.26 -4.25 4.00
C PRO A 156 7.26 -3.10 3.99
N LEU A 157 6.87 -1.91 3.47
CA LEU A 157 7.72 -0.71 3.57
C LEU A 157 7.96 -0.25 5.00
N PHE A 158 6.95 -0.33 5.87
CA PHE A 158 7.15 -0.05 7.30
C PHE A 158 8.11 -1.02 7.95
N THR A 159 8.10 -2.29 7.55
CA THR A 159 9.05 -3.31 8.02
C THR A 159 10.47 -3.00 7.55
N ILE A 160 10.67 -2.71 6.27
CA ILE A 160 11.97 -2.27 5.71
C ILE A 160 12.48 -1.02 6.44
N ALA A 161 11.60 -0.05 6.68
CA ALA A 161 11.96 1.18 7.37
C ALA A 161 12.40 0.92 8.83
N LYS A 162 11.72 0.02 9.53
CA LYS A 162 12.07 -0.38 10.90
C LYS A 162 13.44 -1.09 10.94
N GLU A 163 13.72 -1.95 9.97
CA GLU A 163 15.02 -2.65 9.87
C GLU A 163 16.17 -1.68 9.59
N TYR A 164 15.96 -0.72 8.69
CA TYR A 164 16.91 0.36 8.43
C TYR A 164 17.20 1.17 9.70
N GLU A 165 16.15 1.62 10.41
CA GLU A 165 16.30 2.39 11.64
C GLU A 165 17.01 1.60 12.75
N ASN A 166 16.71 0.31 12.91
CA ASN A 166 17.39 -0.56 13.87
C ASN A 166 18.88 -0.74 13.53
N THR A 167 19.18 -0.92 12.24
CA THR A 167 20.57 -1.01 11.76
C THR A 167 21.34 0.29 12.02
N MET A 168 20.71 1.45 11.79
CA MET A 168 21.30 2.75 12.07
C MET A 168 21.55 2.95 13.58
N LYS A 169 20.62 2.55 14.43
CA LYS A 169 20.79 2.60 15.90
C LYS A 169 22.03 1.83 16.34
N VAL A 170 22.19 0.60 15.86
CA VAL A 170 23.36 -0.25 16.20
C VAL A 170 24.66 0.39 15.72
N LYS A 171 24.71 0.83 14.46
CA LYS A 171 25.90 1.49 13.89
C LYS A 171 26.29 2.76 14.65
N ILE A 172 25.31 3.62 14.96
CA ILE A 172 25.56 4.87 15.70
C ILE A 172 26.03 4.55 17.13
N ALA A 173 25.41 3.59 17.81
CA ALA A 173 25.80 3.19 19.16
C ALA A 173 27.24 2.66 19.21
N ASP A 174 27.62 1.78 18.28
CA ASP A 174 28.98 1.26 18.17
C ASP A 174 30.01 2.37 17.94
N MET A 175 29.76 3.26 16.97
CA MET A 175 30.69 4.35 16.68
C MET A 175 30.89 5.32 17.84
N LEU A 176 29.81 5.63 18.57
CA LEU A 176 29.87 6.46 19.77
C LEU A 176 30.59 5.75 20.93
N GLY A 177 30.39 4.43 21.07
CA GLY A 177 31.10 3.59 22.05
C GLY A 177 32.61 3.56 21.82
N GLN A 178 33.04 3.69 20.56
CA GLN A 178 34.45 3.86 20.18
C GLN A 178 35.00 5.28 20.41
N GLY A 179 34.20 6.19 21.00
CA GLY A 179 34.61 7.57 21.30
C GLY A 179 34.60 8.52 20.11
N MET A 180 33.97 8.15 18.97
CA MET A 180 33.88 9.05 17.81
C MET A 180 33.03 10.29 18.12
N LYS A 181 33.46 11.44 17.59
CA LYS A 181 32.68 12.68 17.65
C LYS A 181 31.44 12.59 16.75
N ILE A 182 30.36 13.25 17.15
CA ILE A 182 29.08 13.26 16.41
C ILE A 182 29.24 13.75 14.97
N SER A 183 30.14 14.70 14.70
CA SER A 183 30.44 15.14 13.33
C SER A 183 30.97 14.00 12.46
N THR A 184 31.89 13.20 12.99
CA THR A 184 32.47 12.05 12.30
C THR A 184 31.44 10.94 12.10
N VAL A 185 30.58 10.70 13.09
CA VAL A 185 29.49 9.72 12.98
C VAL A 185 28.53 10.15 11.86
N SER A 186 28.08 11.41 11.88
CA SER A 186 27.19 12.03 10.89
C SER A 186 27.70 11.84 9.45
N GLU A 187 28.98 12.12 9.22
CA GLU A 187 29.62 11.90 7.91
C GLU A 187 29.64 10.42 7.51
N ARG A 188 29.96 9.50 8.44
CA ARG A 188 30.08 8.07 8.15
C ARG A 188 28.75 7.37 7.86
N VAL A 189 27.67 7.79 8.51
CA VAL A 189 26.33 7.21 8.29
C VAL A 189 25.50 8.01 7.29
N ASN A 190 26.06 9.06 6.69
CA ASN A 190 25.39 9.95 5.76
C ASN A 190 24.05 10.51 6.31
N LEU A 191 24.07 10.93 7.57
CA LEU A 191 22.95 11.58 8.24
C LEU A 191 23.38 12.96 8.72
N SER A 192 22.46 13.91 8.82
CA SER A 192 22.73 15.16 9.51
C SER A 192 23.04 14.93 11.00
N LYS A 193 23.80 15.85 11.61
CA LYS A 193 24.05 15.81 13.06
C LYS A 193 22.75 15.74 13.86
N LYS A 194 21.70 16.45 13.41
CA LYS A 194 20.37 16.43 14.03
C LYS A 194 19.77 15.03 14.03
N GLU A 195 19.82 14.33 12.90
CA GLU A 195 19.30 12.95 12.79
C GLU A 195 20.10 11.98 13.66
N VAL A 196 21.42 12.14 13.76
CA VAL A 196 22.24 11.35 14.71
C VAL A 196 21.78 11.60 16.15
N TYR A 197 21.53 12.85 16.54
CA TYR A 197 20.96 13.16 17.87
C TYR A 197 19.59 12.53 18.10
N GLU A 198 18.72 12.48 17.09
CA GLU A 198 17.41 11.82 17.19
C GLU A 198 17.57 10.33 17.49
N TYR A 199 18.46 9.62 16.78
CA TYR A 199 18.78 8.22 17.09
C TYR A 199 19.35 8.05 18.50
N MET A 200 20.26 8.94 18.93
CA MET A 200 20.82 8.90 20.29
C MET A 200 19.76 9.04 21.38
N LYS A 201 18.74 9.89 21.18
CA LYS A 201 17.62 10.02 22.13
C LYS A 201 16.85 8.72 22.28
N THR A 202 16.66 7.97 21.20
CA THR A 202 15.98 6.67 21.25
C THR A 202 16.81 5.58 21.92
N LEU A 203 18.15 5.62 21.80
CA LEU A 203 19.06 4.66 22.45
C LEU A 203 19.13 4.85 23.97
N ARG A 204 19.03 6.10 24.43
CA ARG A 204 19.07 6.44 25.85
C ARG A 204 17.76 6.14 26.58
N GLY A 205 16.76 5.61 25.87
CA GLY A 205 15.46 5.17 26.37
C GLY A 205 14.88 6.11 27.41
N TYR A 206 14.23 7.19 26.99
CA TYR A 206 13.47 8.12 27.85
C TYR A 206 13.86 8.05 29.34
N SER A 207 14.91 8.78 29.71
CA SER A 207 15.12 9.18 31.11
C SER A 207 13.95 10.03 31.59
#